data_AF-A0A3Q1IK38-F1
#
_entry.id   AF-A0A3Q1IK38-F1
#
_cell.length_a   1.000
_cell.length_b   1.000
_cell.length_c   1.000
_cell.angle_alpha   90.00
_cell.angle_beta   90.00
_cell.angle_gamma   90.00
#
_symmetry.space_group_name_H-M   'P 1'
#
loop_
_entity.id
_entity.type
_entity.pdbx_description
1 polymer ?
#
loop_
_entity_poly.entity_id
_entity_poly.type
_entity_poly.pdbx_seq_one_letter_code
_entity_poly.pdbx_strand_id
1 'polypeptide(L)'
;SDTCGRLVLQCESKGWYPEPELLWLDAEGKILSAGPTETVRGPDDLYTVSSRVTVEKRHSNNIICRVQQRNINQIRETQIVVKFYFTSDPDFTTLLIIAAVCIGCTLIFIW
;
A
#
# COMPACT_ATOMS: atom_id res chain seq x y z
N SER A 1 -13.51 10.60 7.26
CA SER A 1 -12.48 10.06 8.16
C SER A 1 -11.19 9.96 7.37
N ASP A 2 -10.43 11.05 7.34
CA ASP A 2 -9.13 11.13 6.68
C ASP A 2 -8.10 10.27 7.42
N THR A 3 -7.62 9.20 6.81
CA THR A 3 -6.44 8.48 7.31
C THR A 3 -5.19 9.23 6.86
N CYS A 4 -4.79 10.25 7.63
CA CYS A 4 -3.52 10.92 7.45
C CYS A 4 -2.38 9.92 7.72
N GLY A 5 -1.80 9.38 6.65
CA GLY A 5 -0.44 8.82 6.62
C GLY A 5 -0.24 7.32 6.89
N ARG A 6 -1.30 6.52 7.08
CA ARG A 6 -1.22 5.07 7.30
C ARG A 6 -2.10 4.29 6.31
N LEU A 7 -1.50 3.30 5.66
CA LEU A 7 -2.16 2.34 4.76
C LEU A 7 -1.97 0.94 5.31
N VAL A 8 -3.04 0.15 5.42
CA VAL A 8 -2.94 -1.26 5.82
C VAL A 8 -3.02 -2.12 4.57
N LEU A 9 -2.01 -2.95 4.34
CA LEU A 9 -1.96 -3.94 3.27
C LEU A 9 -2.25 -5.33 3.85
N GLN A 10 -2.99 -6.14 3.10
CA GLN A 10 -3.23 -7.55 3.40
C GLN A 10 -2.71 -8.40 2.24
N CYS A 11 -1.98 -9.46 2.57
CA CYS A 11 -1.53 -10.46 1.61
C CYS A 11 -2.09 -11.82 2.03
N GLU A 12 -2.60 -12.59 1.07
CA GLU A 12 -3.14 -13.93 1.26
C GLU A 12 -2.64 -14.84 0.14
N SER A 13 -2.26 -16.06 0.47
CA SER A 13 -1.83 -17.07 -0.51
C SER A 13 -2.32 -18.46 -0.15
N LYS A 14 -2.84 -19.19 -1.14
CA LYS A 14 -3.50 -20.50 -0.97
C LYS A 14 -2.75 -21.60 -1.72
N GLY A 15 -3.04 -22.84 -1.36
CA GLY A 15 -2.61 -24.02 -2.10
C GLY A 15 -1.15 -24.41 -1.83
N TRP A 16 -0.72 -24.28 -0.57
CA TRP A 16 0.64 -24.60 -0.17
C TRP A 16 0.71 -25.94 0.55
N TYR A 17 1.72 -26.75 0.23
CA TYR A 17 2.09 -27.93 1.01
C TYR A 17 3.59 -28.20 0.84
N PRO A 18 4.38 -28.39 1.91
CA PRO A 18 4.05 -28.26 3.35
C PRO A 18 3.70 -26.82 3.77
N GLU A 19 3.52 -26.55 5.06
CA GLU A 19 3.21 -25.20 5.58
C GLU A 19 4.26 -24.15 5.15
N PRO A 20 3.87 -23.00 4.56
CA PRO A 20 4.79 -21.96 4.12
C PRO A 20 4.98 -20.84 5.15
N GLU A 21 6.01 -20.02 4.96
CA GLU A 21 6.24 -18.77 5.69
C GLU A 21 5.84 -17.55 4.85
N LEU A 22 5.21 -16.54 5.46
CA LEU A 22 4.89 -15.26 4.81
C LEU A 22 5.71 -14.13 5.45
N LEU A 23 6.44 -13.38 4.61
CA LEU A 23 7.27 -12.24 4.98
C LEU A 23 6.86 -10.99 4.20
N TRP A 24 6.93 -9.85 4.87
CA TRP A 24 6.82 -8.54 4.23
C TRP A 24 8.21 -7.94 4.09
N LEU A 25 8.56 -7.48 2.89
CA LEU A 25 9.86 -6.87 2.59
C LEU A 25 9.66 -5.46 2.00
N ASP A 26 10.64 -4.58 2.19
CA ASP A 26 10.76 -3.33 1.43
C ASP A 26 11.44 -3.56 0.07
N ALA A 27 11.69 -2.47 -0.67
CA ALA A 27 12.32 -2.49 -1.98
C ALA A 27 13.77 -3.01 -1.95
N GLU A 28 14.42 -2.85 -0.80
CA GLU A 28 15.79 -3.28 -0.53
C GLU A 28 15.85 -4.75 -0.06
N GLY A 29 14.70 -5.40 0.12
CA GLY A 29 14.58 -6.78 0.57
C GLY A 29 14.71 -6.95 2.09
N LYS A 30 14.61 -5.87 2.87
CA LYS A 30 14.64 -5.92 4.33
C LYS A 30 13.25 -6.22 4.87
N ILE A 31 13.21 -7.04 5.93
CA ILE A 31 11.97 -7.45 6.60
C ILE A 31 11.30 -6.27 7.29
N LEU A 32 10.01 -6.09 7.02
CA LEU A 32 9.14 -5.12 7.65
C LEU A 32 8.48 -5.71 8.90
N SER A 33 8.26 -4.86 9.90
CA SER A 33 7.46 -5.22 11.07
C SER A 33 5.99 -5.33 10.67
N ALA A 34 5.41 -6.52 10.75
CA ALA A 34 4.04 -6.82 10.35
C ALA A 34 3.25 -7.43 11.52
N GLY A 35 1.93 -7.48 11.35
CA GLY A 35 1.06 -8.21 12.26
C GLY A 35 1.32 -9.73 12.23
N PRO A 36 0.68 -10.50 13.13
CA PRO A 36 0.83 -11.95 13.14
C PRO A 36 0.40 -12.54 11.79
N THR A 37 1.10 -13.59 11.37
CA THR A 37 0.70 -14.40 10.22
C THR A 37 -0.35 -15.40 10.68
N GLU A 38 -1.47 -15.45 9.97
CA GLU A 38 -2.53 -16.44 10.15
C GLU A 38 -2.33 -17.56 9.15
N THR A 39 -2.31 -18.80 9.63
CA THR A 39 -2.22 -19.99 8.79
C THR A 39 -3.42 -20.88 9.06
N VAL A 40 -4.14 -21.27 8.01
CA VAL A 40 -5.30 -22.16 8.07
C VAL A 40 -5.08 -23.32 7.13
N ARG A 41 -5.32 -24.56 7.61
CA ARG A 41 -5.31 -25.77 6.78
C ARG A 41 -6.72 -26.03 6.24
N GLY A 42 -6.83 -26.14 4.92
CA GLY A 42 -8.07 -26.43 4.23
C GLY A 42 -8.46 -27.92 4.29
N PRO A 43 -9.68 -28.27 3.86
CA PRO A 43 -10.13 -29.66 3.77
C PRO A 43 -9.41 -30.46 2.67
N ASP A 44 -8.76 -29.78 1.74
CA ASP A 44 -7.92 -30.31 0.67
C ASP A 44 -6.49 -30.63 1.14
N ASP A 45 -6.23 -30.50 2.44
CA ASP A 45 -4.93 -30.66 3.07
C ASP A 45 -3.89 -29.59 2.71
N LEU A 46 -4.31 -28.52 2.03
CA LEU A 46 -3.46 -27.42 1.62
C LEU A 46 -3.55 -26.24 2.61
N TYR A 47 -2.43 -25.56 2.79
CA TYR A 47 -2.32 -24.39 3.65
C TYR A 47 -2.70 -23.11 2.91
N THR A 48 -3.40 -22.24 3.63
CA THR A 48 -3.64 -20.84 3.29
C THR A 48 -2.97 -19.96 4.34
N VAL A 49 -2.15 -19.01 3.90
CA VAL A 49 -1.46 -18.06 4.78
C VAL A 49 -1.90 -16.64 4.49
N SER A 50 -2.08 -15.85 5.54
CA SER A 50 -2.45 -14.45 5.46
C SER A 50 -1.67 -13.60 6.46
N SER A 51 -1.37 -12.36 6.11
CA SER A 51 -0.75 -11.40 7.03
C SER A 51 -1.12 -9.98 6.65
N ARG A 52 -1.04 -9.06 7.62
CA ARG A 52 -1.31 -7.64 7.45
C ARG A 52 -0.11 -6.80 7.86
N VAL A 53 0.19 -5.76 7.10
CA VAL A 53 1.24 -4.78 7.43
C VAL A 53 0.69 -3.36 7.35
N THR A 54 1.10 -2.51 8.30
CA THR A 54 0.77 -1.08 8.26
C THR A 54 1.96 -0.33 7.68
N VAL A 55 1.74 0.33 6.54
CA VAL A 55 2.72 1.14 5.83
C VAL A 55 2.45 2.60 6.13
N GLU A 56 3.48 3.30 6.57
CA GLU A 56 3.43 4.75 6.76
C GLU A 56 4.03 5.47 5.56
N LYS A 57 3.51 6.65 5.25
CA LYS A 57 3.93 7.49 4.11
C LYS A 57 5.44 7.70 3.99
N ARG A 58 6.17 7.64 5.10
CA ARG A 58 7.62 7.89 5.17
C ARG A 58 8.48 6.68 4.81
N HIS A 59 7.92 5.46 4.84
CA HIS A 59 8.74 4.26 5.04
C HIS A 59 8.98 3.41 3.78
N SER A 60 8.12 3.42 2.76
CA SER A 60 8.47 2.92 1.41
C SER A 60 7.31 3.10 0.44
N ASN A 61 7.63 3.25 -0.86
CA ASN A 61 6.65 3.18 -1.93
C ASN A 61 6.47 1.76 -2.47
N ASN A 62 7.40 0.85 -2.18
CA ASN A 62 7.40 -0.48 -2.76
C ASN A 62 7.48 -1.54 -1.67
N ILE A 63 6.44 -2.35 -1.57
CA ILE A 63 6.28 -3.37 -0.55
C ILE A 63 6.17 -4.72 -1.26
N ILE A 64 6.92 -5.71 -0.79
CA ILE A 64 6.91 -7.05 -1.35
C ILE A 64 6.28 -7.98 -0.30
N CYS A 65 5.27 -8.74 -0.71
CA CYS A 65 4.82 -9.89 0.05
C CYS A 65 5.50 -11.14 -0.52
N ARG A 66 6.32 -11.82 0.29
CA ARG A 66 7.02 -13.05 -0.05
C ARG A 66 6.43 -14.22 0.73
N VAL A 67 5.98 -15.24 0.03
CA VAL A 67 5.61 -16.53 0.62
C VAL A 67 6.65 -17.56 0.20
N GLN A 68 7.27 -18.24 1.17
CA GLN A 68 8.40 -19.13 0.93
C GLN A 68 8.30 -20.45 1.71
N GLN A 69 8.85 -21.52 1.14
CA GLN A 69 9.04 -22.81 1.79
C GLN A 69 10.52 -23.17 1.75
N ARG A 70 11.24 -22.91 2.86
CA ARG A 70 12.70 -23.11 2.95
C ARG A 70 13.14 -24.54 2.67
N ASN A 71 12.32 -25.52 3.06
CA ASN A 71 12.64 -26.94 2.90
C ASN A 71 12.72 -27.40 1.44
N ILE A 72 11.96 -26.75 0.55
CA ILE A 72 11.88 -27.12 -0.87
C ILE A 72 12.27 -25.96 -1.81
N ASN A 73 12.78 -24.86 -1.27
CA ASN A 73 13.18 -23.65 -2.00
C ASN A 73 12.11 -23.08 -2.94
N GLN A 74 10.83 -23.26 -2.62
CA GLN A 74 9.71 -22.68 -3.37
C GLN A 74 9.41 -21.29 -2.83
N ILE A 75 9.23 -20.33 -3.74
CA ILE A 75 8.95 -18.92 -3.41
C ILE A 75 7.87 -18.38 -4.35
N ARG A 76 6.91 -17.62 -3.81
CA ARG A 76 5.97 -16.78 -4.57
C ARG A 76 5.96 -15.38 -3.98
N GLU A 77 6.14 -14.38 -4.84
CA GLU A 77 6.21 -12.97 -4.42
C GLU A 77 5.24 -12.11 -5.20
N THR A 78 4.77 -11.05 -4.57
CA THR A 78 4.03 -9.98 -5.25
C THR A 78 4.54 -8.62 -4.80
N GLN A 79 4.71 -7.73 -5.78
CA GLN A 79 5.20 -6.38 -5.57
C GLN A 79 4.03 -5.39 -5.57
N ILE A 80 3.94 -4.60 -4.52
CA ILE A 80 2.85 -3.64 -4.27
C ILE A 80 3.45 -2.24 -4.24
N VAL A 81 3.15 -1.47 -5.29
CA VAL A 81 3.58 -0.07 -5.39
C VAL A 81 2.51 0.84 -4.81
N VAL A 82 2.80 1.46 -3.67
CA VAL A 82 1.94 2.42 -2.99
C VAL A 82 2.24 3.83 -3.51
N LYS A 83 1.24 4.49 -4.11
CA LYS A 83 1.32 5.89 -4.54
C LYS A 83 0.48 6.76 -3.60
N PHE A 84 1.13 7.61 -2.82
CA PHE A 84 0.44 8.63 -2.04
C PHE A 84 0.15 9.81 -2.95
N TYR A 85 -1.10 9.92 -3.43
CA TYR A 85 -1.58 11.14 -4.07
C TYR A 85 -1.79 12.16 -2.96
N PHE A 86 -0.89 13.14 -2.89
CA PHE A 86 -1.13 14.33 -2.11
C PHE A 86 -2.35 15.01 -2.73
N THR A 87 -3.48 15.04 -2.04
CA THR A 87 -4.39 16.16 -2.21
C THR A 87 -3.60 17.36 -1.71
N SER A 88 -2.86 18.02 -2.61
CA SER A 88 -2.39 19.38 -2.40
C SER A 88 -3.58 20.18 -1.90
N ASP A 89 -3.43 20.85 -0.76
CA ASP A 89 -4.47 21.68 -0.17
C ASP A 89 -5.31 22.38 -1.25
N PRO A 90 -6.65 22.29 -1.19
CA PRO A 90 -7.51 22.98 -2.15
C PRO A 90 -7.24 24.49 -2.18
N ASP A 91 -6.53 25.04 -1.20
CA ASP A 91 -6.18 26.45 -1.09
C ASP A 91 -5.47 27.02 -2.33
N PHE A 92 -4.51 26.31 -2.94
CA PHE A 92 -3.73 26.92 -4.04
C PHE A 92 -4.50 26.95 -5.36
N THR A 93 -5.19 25.87 -5.70
CA THR A 93 -5.96 25.79 -6.96
C THR A 93 -7.23 26.64 -6.90
N THR A 94 -7.91 26.67 -5.74
CA THR A 94 -9.08 27.55 -5.54
C THR A 94 -8.69 29.03 -5.55
N LEU A 95 -7.57 29.40 -4.91
CA LEU A 95 -7.08 30.79 -4.92
C LEU A 95 -6.73 31.29 -6.32
N LEU A 96 -6.11 30.46 -7.17
CA LEU A 96 -5.80 30.81 -8.55
C LEU A 96 -7.06 31.05 -9.39
N ILE A 97 -8.09 30.20 -9.22
CA ILE A 97 -9.37 30.37 -9.92
C ILE A 97 -10.05 31.67 -9.45
N ILE A 98 -10.09 31.93 -8.14
CA ILE A 98 -10.67 33.16 -7.57
C ILE A 98 -9.91 34.39 -8.09
N ALA A 99 -8.58 34.38 -8.10
CA ALA A 99 -7.77 35.47 -8.62
C ALA A 99 -8.04 35.73 -10.10
N ALA A 100 -8.14 34.68 -10.92
CA ALA A 100 -8.44 34.81 -12.35
C ALA A 100 -9.84 35.40 -12.61
N VAL A 101 -10.85 34.99 -11.84
CA VAL A 101 -12.21 35.56 -11.90
C VAL A 101 -12.19 37.03 -11.50
N CYS A 102 -11.50 37.40 -10.42
CA CYS A 102 -11.39 38.80 -9.99
C CYS A 102 -10.71 39.69 -11.05
N ILE A 103 -9.62 39.21 -11.66
CA ILE A 103 -8.92 39.95 -12.73
C ILE A 103 -9.81 40.08 -13.98
N GLY A 104 -10.55 39.02 -14.34
CA GLY A 104 -11.50 39.07 -15.45
C GLY A 104 -12.62 40.08 -15.21
N CYS A 105 -13.20 40.10 -14.02
CA CYS A 105 -14.26 41.04 -13.67
C CYS A 105 -13.78 42.50 -13.71
N THR A 106 -12.60 42.83 -13.16
CA THR A 106 -12.11 44.22 -13.17
C THR A 106 -11.85 44.72 -14.59
N LEU A 107 -11.33 43.88 -15.49
CA LEU A 107 -11.12 44.25 -16.89
C LEU A 107 -12.43 44.49 -17.66
N ILE A 108 -13.51 43.79 -17.31
CA ILE A 108 -14.84 43.98 -17.92
C ILE A 108 -15.47 45.30 -17.48
N PHE A 109 -15.24 45.78 -16.26
CA PHE A 109 -15.81 47.04 -15.75
C PHE A 109 -15.01 48.30 -16.13
N ILE A 110 -13.83 48.15 -16.72
CA ILE A 110 -12.95 49.26 -17.15
C ILE A 110 -13.14 49.60 -18.65
N TRP A 111 -13.89 48.78 -19.41
CA TRP A 111 -14.26 49.02 -20.81
C TRP A 111 -15.72 49.41 -20.97
#